data_AF-A0A2V8I563-F1
#
_entry.id   AF-A0A2V8I563-F1
#
_cell.length_a   1.000
_cell.length_b   1.000
_cell.length_c   1.000
_cell.angle_alpha   90.00
_cell.angle_beta   90.00
_cell.angle_gamma   90.00
#
_symmetry.space_group_name_H-M   'P 1'
#
loop_
_entity.id
_entity.type
_entity.pdbx_description
1 polymer ?
#
loop_
_entity_poly.entity_id
_entity_poly.type
_entity_poly.pdbx_seq_one_letter_code
_entity_poly.pdbx_strand_id
1 'polypeptide(L)'
;MTRARAAAVACAILYVAALASKLGAGGQLPETFFDETSAPVVAYATQQPHDRIAQLNEKLIDGSVMLTSQPAGGYLRAVLNALGIPVESQLAVFSKSSVQAPIISPTNPRTLFFNDSLVIGWPRGGFIEAASVDPQLGVIFYVLDQQQAFAPRFQRAGSCLTCHVSLEATLDVPGLLLRSEAVVGDGRTLRQLGFDVVDHRLPFEKRWGGWYVTGRSVAVPSLANVMLHEPVDVDAPMTPQTIPLASLEGKFETSAYLSPYSDVAALMVFDHQVRMTNLLARMSWEARAAAAKPDAAALIDAVAREVVDYMLFIDEAP
;
A
#
# COMPACT_ATOMS: atom_id res chain seq x y z
N MET A 1 -59.66 -7.17 9.98
CA MET A 1 -58.29 -7.66 10.24
C MET A 1 -57.34 -6.49 10.06
N THR A 2 -56.65 -6.13 11.14
CA THR A 2 -56.24 -4.77 11.48
C THR A 2 -54.88 -4.37 10.87
N ARG A 3 -54.74 -3.07 10.53
CA ARG A 3 -53.51 -2.42 10.02
C ARG A 3 -52.23 -2.79 10.80
N ALA A 4 -52.37 -3.16 12.08
CA ALA A 4 -51.27 -3.65 12.93
C ALA A 4 -50.64 -4.97 12.41
N ARG A 5 -51.42 -5.89 11.83
CA ARG A 5 -50.89 -7.14 11.26
C ARG A 5 -50.12 -6.88 9.96
N ALA A 6 -50.57 -5.93 9.15
CA ALA A 6 -49.86 -5.53 7.92
C ALA A 6 -48.53 -4.82 8.24
N ALA A 7 -48.49 -3.97 9.26
CA ALA A 7 -47.27 -3.32 9.73
C ALA A 7 -46.25 -4.31 10.32
N ALA A 8 -46.71 -5.31 11.08
CA ALA A 8 -45.85 -6.34 11.64
C ALA A 8 -45.22 -7.23 10.54
N VAL A 9 -45.97 -7.57 9.50
CA VAL A 9 -45.47 -8.33 8.34
C VAL A 9 -44.48 -7.49 7.53
N ALA A 10 -44.74 -6.19 7.32
CA ALA A 10 -43.82 -5.30 6.63
C ALA A 10 -42.49 -5.11 7.41
N CYS A 11 -42.55 -4.93 8.74
CA CYS A 11 -41.36 -4.88 9.58
C CYS A 11 -40.59 -6.21 9.57
N ALA A 12 -41.27 -7.36 9.58
CA ALA A 12 -40.61 -8.65 9.50
C ALA A 12 -39.92 -8.87 8.14
N ILE A 13 -40.54 -8.46 7.03
CA ILE A 13 -39.94 -8.51 5.69
C ILE A 13 -38.73 -7.59 5.60
N LEU A 14 -38.79 -6.36 6.15
CA LEU A 14 -37.66 -5.44 6.20
C LEU A 14 -36.52 -5.97 7.09
N TYR A 15 -36.84 -6.65 8.20
CA TYR A 15 -35.84 -7.26 9.08
C TYR A 15 -35.17 -8.48 8.43
N VAL A 16 -35.93 -9.30 7.71
CA VAL A 16 -35.40 -10.44 6.95
C VAL A 16 -34.61 -9.98 5.73
N ALA A 17 -35.03 -8.91 5.05
CA ALA A 17 -34.26 -8.30 3.96
C ALA A 17 -32.96 -7.65 4.47
N ALA A 18 -32.97 -7.04 5.65
CA ALA A 18 -31.78 -6.49 6.32
C ALA A 18 -30.84 -7.59 6.88
N LEU A 19 -31.37 -8.77 7.24
CA LEU A 19 -30.55 -9.94 7.56
C LEU A 19 -29.98 -10.58 6.28
N ALA A 20 -30.79 -10.70 5.22
CA ALA A 20 -30.35 -11.28 3.95
C ALA A 20 -29.29 -10.42 3.25
N SER A 21 -29.37 -9.09 3.36
CA SER A 21 -28.31 -8.19 2.89
C SER A 21 -27.04 -8.25 3.75
N LYS A 22 -27.12 -8.74 5.00
CA LYS A 22 -25.94 -9.08 5.82
C LYS A 22 -25.37 -10.46 5.56
N LEU A 23 -26.12 -11.38 4.95
CA LEU A 23 -25.61 -12.67 4.49
C LEU A 23 -24.94 -12.60 3.10
N GLY A 24 -25.16 -11.51 2.35
CA GLY A 24 -24.56 -11.29 1.01
C GLY A 24 -23.22 -10.57 1.00
N ALA A 25 -22.74 -10.08 2.15
CA ALA A 25 -21.40 -9.52 2.31
C ALA A 25 -20.64 -10.46 3.26
N GLY A 26 -19.96 -11.45 2.71
CA GLY A 26 -19.13 -12.38 3.49
C GLY A 26 -18.02 -11.60 4.20
N GLY A 27 -18.22 -11.34 5.49
CA GLY A 27 -17.23 -10.70 6.33
C GLY A 27 -16.00 -11.59 6.52
N GLN A 28 -14.85 -10.96 6.78
CA GLN A 28 -13.61 -11.65 7.08
C GLN A 28 -13.78 -12.65 8.23
N LEU A 29 -13.13 -13.81 8.13
CA LEU A 29 -13.16 -14.81 9.19
C LEU A 29 -12.53 -14.23 10.47
N PRO A 30 -13.19 -14.27 11.64
CA PRO A 30 -12.68 -13.64 12.86
C PRO A 30 -11.28 -14.11 13.29
N GLU A 31 -10.93 -15.35 12.98
CA GLU A 31 -9.62 -15.96 13.27
C GLU A 31 -8.47 -15.40 12.41
N THR A 32 -8.78 -14.55 11.43
CA THR A 32 -7.81 -13.97 10.48
C THR A 32 -7.58 -12.48 10.69
N PHE A 33 -8.27 -11.86 11.65
CA PHE A 33 -7.91 -10.51 12.07
C PHE A 33 -6.50 -10.51 12.65
N PHE A 34 -5.70 -9.51 12.26
CA PHE A 34 -4.35 -9.41 12.75
C PHE A 34 -4.34 -9.00 14.22
N ASP A 35 -3.66 -9.80 15.04
CA ASP A 35 -3.37 -9.48 16.42
C ASP A 35 -1.93 -9.93 16.73
N GLU A 36 -1.09 -8.98 17.14
CA GLU A 36 0.30 -9.25 17.52
C GLU A 36 0.43 -10.18 18.74
N THR A 37 -0.63 -10.26 19.56
CA THR A 37 -0.65 -10.97 20.84
C THR A 37 -1.39 -12.29 20.81
N SER A 38 -2.35 -12.47 19.90
CA SER A 38 -3.03 -13.76 19.69
C SER A 38 -2.17 -14.68 18.83
N ALA A 39 -2.35 -16.00 18.97
CA ALA A 39 -1.77 -16.96 18.02
C ALA A 39 -2.62 -16.93 16.74
N PRO A 40 -2.22 -16.17 15.70
CA PRO A 40 -2.97 -16.11 14.47
C PRO A 40 -2.84 -17.44 13.73
N VAL A 41 -3.75 -17.70 12.80
CA VAL A 41 -3.73 -18.86 11.89
C VAL A 41 -2.35 -19.06 11.21
N VAL A 42 -1.59 -17.97 11.02
CA VAL A 42 -0.29 -17.97 10.35
C VAL A 42 0.90 -17.58 11.24
N ALA A 43 0.74 -17.48 12.58
CA ALA A 43 1.85 -17.13 13.49
C ALA A 43 2.70 -15.92 13.04
N TYR A 44 2.08 -14.90 12.44
CA TYR A 44 2.76 -13.80 11.75
C TYR A 44 3.92 -13.20 12.54
N ALA A 45 3.72 -12.88 13.82
CA ALA A 45 4.72 -12.23 14.65
C ALA A 45 5.94 -13.10 14.98
N THR A 46 5.78 -14.42 15.05
CA THR A 46 6.81 -15.34 15.58
C THR A 46 7.42 -16.26 14.54
N GLN A 47 6.71 -16.51 13.44
CA GLN A 47 7.19 -17.35 12.36
C GLN A 47 8.32 -16.68 11.57
N GLN A 48 9.31 -17.49 11.16
CA GLN A 48 10.40 -17.02 10.31
C GLN A 48 9.89 -16.80 8.86
N PRO A 49 10.17 -15.63 8.26
CA PRO A 49 9.82 -15.35 6.87
C PRO A 49 10.71 -16.12 5.90
N HIS A 50 10.14 -16.47 4.75
CA HIS A 50 10.80 -17.13 3.61
C HIS A 50 10.75 -16.25 2.34
N ASP A 51 10.40 -14.98 2.51
CA ASP A 51 10.33 -14.00 1.43
C ASP A 51 11.72 -13.62 0.86
N ARG A 52 11.71 -12.77 -0.17
CA ARG A 52 12.93 -12.40 -0.91
C ARG A 52 13.91 -11.57 -0.08
N ILE A 53 13.46 -10.83 0.93
CA ILE A 53 14.34 -10.11 1.86
C ILE A 53 15.00 -11.10 2.82
N ALA A 54 14.25 -12.07 3.35
CA ALA A 54 14.82 -13.14 4.17
C ALA A 54 15.92 -13.91 3.41
N GLN A 55 15.65 -14.30 2.16
CA GLN A 55 16.63 -14.96 1.29
C GLN A 55 17.85 -14.07 0.97
N LEU A 56 17.65 -12.76 0.78
CA LEU A 56 18.77 -11.83 0.59
C LEU A 56 19.63 -11.74 1.84
N ASN A 57 19.01 -11.67 3.02
CA ASN A 57 19.74 -11.64 4.29
C ASN A 57 20.61 -12.91 4.49
N GLU A 58 20.11 -14.10 4.14
CA GLU A 58 20.90 -15.34 4.18
C GLU A 58 22.14 -15.24 3.29
N LYS A 59 21.97 -14.78 2.06
CA LYS A 59 23.07 -14.57 1.09
C LYS A 59 24.09 -13.50 1.52
N LEU A 60 23.65 -12.52 2.31
CA LEU A 60 24.53 -11.50 2.88
C LEU A 60 25.33 -12.05 4.08
N ILE A 61 24.74 -12.98 4.83
CA ILE A 61 25.39 -13.65 5.96
C ILE A 61 26.46 -14.63 5.47
N ASP A 62 26.15 -15.41 4.43
CA ASP A 62 27.08 -16.39 3.86
C ASP A 62 28.14 -15.78 2.92
N GLY A 63 27.95 -14.52 2.50
CA GLY A 63 28.87 -13.78 1.64
C GLY A 63 28.72 -14.05 0.15
N SER A 64 27.70 -14.79 -0.28
CA SER A 64 27.40 -15.03 -1.70
C SER A 64 26.88 -13.78 -2.42
N VAL A 65 26.36 -12.80 -1.67
CA VAL A 65 25.99 -11.47 -2.16
C VAL A 65 26.65 -10.41 -1.30
N MET A 66 27.11 -9.32 -1.92
CA MET A 66 27.61 -8.13 -1.23
C MET A 66 26.88 -6.89 -1.74
N LEU A 67 26.46 -6.02 -0.81
CA LEU A 67 25.89 -4.72 -1.15
C LEU A 67 26.98 -3.66 -1.13
N THR A 68 27.28 -3.08 -2.29
CA THR A 68 28.22 -1.96 -2.38
C THR A 68 27.50 -0.65 -2.10
N SER A 69 27.92 0.07 -1.07
CA SER A 69 27.42 1.42 -0.77
C SER A 69 28.00 2.44 -1.76
N GLN A 70 27.18 3.38 -2.21
CA GLN A 70 27.56 4.49 -3.07
C GLN A 70 27.45 5.83 -2.31
N PRO A 71 28.28 6.83 -2.63
CA PRO A 71 28.21 8.14 -1.97
C PRO A 71 26.82 8.79 -2.04
N ALA A 72 26.12 8.60 -3.16
CA ALA A 72 24.73 8.98 -3.34
C ALA A 72 23.84 7.73 -3.20
N GLY A 73 22.87 7.76 -2.28
CA GLY A 73 21.89 6.69 -2.13
C GLY A 73 22.33 5.48 -1.30
N GLY A 74 23.60 5.43 -0.86
CA GLY A 74 24.14 4.34 -0.05
C GLY A 74 23.95 2.99 -0.73
N TYR A 75 23.29 2.03 -0.08
CA TYR A 75 23.04 0.70 -0.64
C TYR A 75 21.88 0.63 -1.63
N LEU A 76 21.10 1.70 -1.85
CA LEU A 76 19.84 1.63 -2.60
C LEU A 76 19.99 0.94 -3.95
N ARG A 77 20.95 1.38 -4.78
CA ARG A 77 21.16 0.78 -6.10
C ARG A 77 21.58 -0.69 -6.02
N ALA A 78 22.44 -1.05 -5.06
CA ALA A 78 22.85 -2.43 -4.85
C ALA A 78 21.68 -3.32 -4.39
N VAL A 79 20.80 -2.80 -3.53
CA VAL A 79 19.57 -3.46 -3.08
C VAL A 79 18.63 -3.71 -4.26
N LEU A 80 18.33 -2.68 -5.07
CA LEU A 80 17.45 -2.82 -6.22
C LEU A 80 17.99 -3.85 -7.22
N ASN A 81 19.30 -3.84 -7.48
CA ASN A 81 19.94 -4.83 -8.36
C ASN A 81 19.85 -6.25 -7.80
N ALA A 82 20.15 -6.44 -6.51
CA ALA A 82 20.11 -7.76 -5.87
C ALA A 82 18.67 -8.35 -5.83
N LEU A 83 17.67 -7.48 -5.74
CA LEU A 83 16.25 -7.86 -5.70
C LEU A 83 15.58 -7.83 -7.09
N GLY A 84 16.29 -7.45 -8.15
CA GLY A 84 15.74 -7.34 -9.50
C GLY A 84 14.54 -6.38 -9.56
N ILE A 85 14.68 -5.19 -8.97
CA ILE A 85 13.67 -4.14 -8.99
C ILE A 85 14.11 -3.09 -10.03
N PRO A 86 13.30 -2.83 -11.07
CA PRO A 86 13.65 -1.86 -12.10
C PRO A 86 13.63 -0.43 -11.55
N VAL A 87 14.60 0.39 -11.94
CA VAL A 87 14.64 1.82 -11.57
C VAL A 87 13.47 2.59 -12.19
N GLU A 88 12.97 2.10 -13.33
CA GLU A 88 11.83 2.62 -14.07
C GLU A 88 10.52 2.53 -13.28
N SER A 89 10.46 1.67 -12.25
CA SER A 89 9.32 1.60 -11.32
C SER A 89 9.29 2.73 -10.30
N GLN A 90 10.23 3.68 -10.35
CA GLN A 90 10.33 4.75 -9.36
C GLN A 90 9.01 5.55 -9.29
N LEU A 91 8.49 5.69 -8.07
CA LEU A 91 7.41 6.59 -7.71
C LEU A 91 7.93 7.61 -6.68
N ALA A 92 7.42 8.83 -6.69
CA ALA A 92 7.86 9.90 -5.79
C ALA A 92 6.71 10.44 -4.93
N VAL A 93 6.89 10.41 -3.61
CA VAL A 93 5.91 10.83 -2.60
C VAL A 93 6.48 12.02 -1.83
N PHE A 94 5.78 13.15 -1.88
CA PHE A 94 6.19 14.35 -1.13
C PHE A 94 5.40 14.54 0.16
N SER A 95 4.33 13.77 0.37
CA SER A 95 3.57 13.79 1.61
C SER A 95 4.38 13.24 2.79
N LYS A 96 4.25 13.89 3.94
CA LYS A 96 4.86 13.49 5.21
C LYS A 96 4.05 12.37 5.90
N SER A 97 3.84 11.25 5.21
CA SER A 97 2.98 10.14 5.63
C SER A 97 3.75 8.85 6.02
N SER A 98 5.08 8.91 6.12
CA SER A 98 5.96 7.80 6.52
C SER A 98 6.51 7.98 7.95
N VAL A 99 7.01 6.90 8.55
CA VAL A 99 7.84 6.93 9.77
C VAL A 99 9.08 7.84 9.63
N GLN A 100 9.51 8.13 8.39
CA GLN A 100 10.58 9.06 8.05
C GLN A 100 10.07 10.47 7.69
N ALA A 101 8.83 10.83 8.05
CA ALA A 101 8.22 12.14 7.81
C ALA A 101 9.10 13.37 8.14
N PRO A 102 9.93 13.38 9.20
CA PRO A 102 10.76 14.54 9.52
C PRO A 102 11.76 14.95 8.42
N ILE A 103 12.16 14.03 7.54
CA ILE A 103 13.11 14.29 6.45
C ILE A 103 12.44 14.33 5.08
N ILE A 104 11.13 14.07 4.99
CA ILE A 104 10.38 14.10 3.72
C ILE A 104 9.82 15.49 3.48
N SER A 105 9.93 15.99 2.24
CA SER A 105 9.33 17.25 1.83
C SER A 105 9.13 17.28 0.30
N PRO A 106 8.44 18.29 -0.24
CA PRO A 106 8.40 18.54 -1.69
C PRO A 106 9.76 18.66 -2.38
N THR A 107 10.79 19.12 -1.67
CA THR A 107 12.17 19.23 -2.17
C THR A 107 13.05 18.03 -1.82
N ASN A 108 12.56 17.13 -0.98
CA ASN A 108 13.20 15.87 -0.58
C ASN A 108 12.16 14.73 -0.52
N PRO A 109 11.54 14.35 -1.64
CA PRO A 109 10.51 13.32 -1.63
C PRO A 109 11.07 11.94 -1.26
N ARG A 110 10.21 11.10 -0.69
CA ARG A 110 10.47 9.67 -0.56
C ARG A 110 10.24 9.02 -1.92
N THR A 111 11.19 8.21 -2.37
CA THR A 111 11.00 7.37 -3.57
C THR A 111 10.61 5.96 -3.19
N LEU A 112 9.71 5.37 -3.98
CA LEU A 112 9.35 3.96 -3.92
C LEU A 112 9.78 3.28 -5.22
N PHE A 113 10.21 2.03 -5.14
CA PHE A 113 10.53 1.17 -6.29
C PHE A 113 9.86 -0.17 -6.05
N PHE A 114 9.34 -0.82 -7.08
CA PHE A 114 8.58 -2.06 -6.90
C PHE A 114 8.77 -3.06 -8.03
N ASN A 115 8.51 -4.32 -7.69
CA ASN A 115 8.21 -5.40 -8.63
C ASN A 115 7.03 -6.21 -8.06
N ASP A 116 6.72 -7.35 -8.66
CA ASP A 116 5.55 -8.17 -8.32
C ASP A 116 5.49 -8.67 -6.86
N SER A 117 6.59 -8.58 -6.11
CA SER A 117 6.73 -9.20 -4.78
C SER A 117 7.34 -8.29 -3.71
N LEU A 118 7.81 -7.09 -4.09
CA LEU A 118 8.62 -6.24 -3.25
C LEU A 118 8.34 -4.77 -3.53
N VAL A 119 8.36 -3.96 -2.47
CA VAL A 119 8.41 -2.51 -2.53
C VAL A 119 9.59 -2.04 -1.69
N ILE A 120 10.46 -1.23 -2.27
CA ILE A 120 11.60 -0.59 -1.61
C ILE A 120 11.32 0.91 -1.51
N GLY A 121 11.33 1.45 -0.29
CA GLY A 121 11.16 2.86 -0.01
C GLY A 121 12.45 3.51 0.47
N TRP A 122 12.72 4.73 0.01
CA TRP A 122 13.87 5.50 0.47
C TRP A 122 13.64 7.00 0.33
N PRO A 123 13.66 7.76 1.44
CA PRO A 123 13.92 9.19 1.42
C PRO A 123 15.43 9.45 1.50
N ARG A 124 15.90 10.46 0.76
CA ARG A 124 17.32 10.82 0.81
C ARG A 124 17.73 11.28 2.22
N GLY A 125 18.81 10.69 2.72
CA GLY A 125 19.33 10.91 4.08
C GLY A 125 18.72 9.98 5.14
N GLY A 126 17.77 9.11 4.77
CA GLY A 126 17.12 8.14 5.65
C GLY A 126 17.57 6.70 5.43
N PHE A 127 16.94 5.78 6.17
CA PHE A 127 17.11 4.34 6.00
C PHE A 127 16.24 3.82 4.84
N ILE A 128 16.60 2.64 4.32
CA ILE A 128 15.80 1.95 3.31
C ILE A 128 14.69 1.17 4.01
N GLU A 129 13.47 1.30 3.52
CA GLU A 129 12.30 0.52 3.93
C GLU A 129 12.05 -0.57 2.89
N ALA A 130 11.58 -1.74 3.32
CA ALA A 130 11.12 -2.78 2.42
C ALA A 130 9.78 -3.36 2.87
N ALA A 131 8.89 -3.61 1.93
CA ALA A 131 7.73 -4.46 2.10
C ALA A 131 7.88 -5.65 1.15
N SER A 132 7.91 -6.86 1.68
CA SER A 132 8.14 -8.10 0.92
C SER A 132 6.98 -9.06 1.09
N VAL A 133 6.54 -9.67 0.00
CA VAL A 133 5.45 -10.66 0.03
C VAL A 133 6.01 -12.03 0.39
N ASP A 134 5.59 -12.56 1.53
CA ASP A 134 5.83 -13.93 1.97
C ASP A 134 4.64 -14.83 1.58
N PRO A 135 4.87 -16.01 0.96
CA PRO A 135 3.80 -16.92 0.54
C PRO A 135 2.88 -17.44 1.66
N GLN A 136 3.33 -17.40 2.92
CA GLN A 136 2.58 -17.87 4.07
C GLN A 136 2.10 -16.70 4.94
N LEU A 137 3.00 -15.76 5.23
CA LEU A 137 2.75 -14.69 6.19
C LEU A 137 2.08 -13.47 5.56
N GLY A 138 2.09 -13.30 4.23
CA GLY A 138 1.64 -12.08 3.57
C GLY A 138 2.75 -11.02 3.56
N VAL A 139 2.41 -9.73 3.69
CA VAL A 139 3.41 -8.65 3.56
C VAL A 139 4.23 -8.52 4.85
N ILE A 140 5.55 -8.59 4.74
CA ILE A 140 6.51 -8.40 5.83
C ILE A 140 7.29 -7.09 5.63
N PHE A 141 7.43 -6.32 6.71
CA PHE A 141 8.09 -5.02 6.70
C PHE A 141 9.49 -5.09 7.31
N TYR A 142 10.44 -4.46 6.63
CA TYR A 142 11.83 -4.37 7.05
C TYR A 142 12.39 -2.97 6.92
N VAL A 143 13.47 -2.72 7.65
CA VAL A 143 14.33 -1.55 7.49
C VAL A 143 15.78 -1.97 7.32
N LEU A 144 16.54 -1.22 6.53
CA LEU A 144 17.98 -1.38 6.34
C LEU A 144 18.67 -0.05 6.61
N ASP A 145 19.56 -0.06 7.61
CA ASP A 145 20.41 1.07 7.92
C ASP A 145 21.42 1.31 6.78
N GLN A 146 21.71 2.59 6.51
CA GLN A 146 22.59 3.03 5.43
C GLN A 146 24.05 3.24 5.88
N GLN A 147 24.36 3.05 7.16
CA GLN A 147 25.72 3.05 7.68
C GLN A 147 26.53 1.93 7.04
N GLN A 148 27.78 2.25 6.71
CA GLN A 148 28.67 1.29 6.08
C GLN A 148 28.96 0.13 7.04
N ALA A 149 28.68 -1.10 6.60
CA ALA A 149 28.85 -2.30 7.38
C ALA A 149 29.37 -3.42 6.46
N PHE A 150 30.08 -4.39 7.03
CA PHE A 150 30.59 -5.54 6.28
C PHE A 150 29.45 -6.41 5.71
N ALA A 151 28.38 -6.59 6.49
CA ALA A 151 27.18 -7.32 6.11
C ALA A 151 25.94 -6.52 6.56
N PRO A 152 25.54 -5.48 5.80
CA PRO A 152 24.33 -4.72 6.10
C PRO A 152 23.11 -5.63 5.95
N ARG A 153 22.17 -5.62 6.89
CA ARG A 153 21.03 -6.56 6.91
C ARG A 153 19.71 -5.84 7.14
N PHE A 154 18.69 -6.32 6.44
CA PHE A 154 17.32 -5.90 6.69
C PHE A 154 16.84 -6.47 8.02
N GLN A 155 16.27 -5.61 8.86
CA GLN A 155 15.69 -5.97 10.15
C GLN A 155 14.18 -5.84 10.06
N ARG A 156 13.45 -6.86 10.52
CA ARG A 156 11.99 -6.83 10.56
C ARG A 156 11.54 -5.72 11.50
N ALA A 157 10.63 -4.87 11.04
CA ALA A 157 10.17 -3.69 11.76
C ALA A 157 8.68 -3.80 12.11
N GLY A 158 8.37 -4.02 13.40
CA GLY A 158 6.99 -4.07 13.89
C GLY A 158 6.30 -2.70 13.89
N SER A 159 7.06 -1.60 14.04
CA SER A 159 6.51 -0.24 14.06
C SER A 159 5.73 0.14 12.80
N CYS A 160 6.04 -0.47 11.66
CA CYS A 160 5.32 -0.29 10.40
C CYS A 160 3.86 -0.75 10.48
N LEU A 161 3.57 -1.78 11.29
CA LEU A 161 2.24 -2.39 11.40
C LEU A 161 1.20 -1.43 11.98
N THR A 162 1.64 -0.43 12.76
CA THR A 162 0.77 0.66 13.27
C THR A 162 -0.06 1.32 12.17
N CYS A 163 0.49 1.45 10.96
CA CYS A 163 -0.21 2.03 9.81
C CYS A 163 -0.56 0.99 8.73
N HIS A 164 0.19 -0.11 8.67
CA HIS A 164 0.06 -1.16 7.65
C HIS A 164 -0.90 -2.30 8.04
N VAL A 165 -1.64 -2.14 9.13
CA VAL A 165 -2.80 -2.94 9.50
C VAL A 165 -3.96 -2.00 9.72
N SER A 166 -4.90 -1.99 8.78
CA SER A 166 -6.14 -1.23 8.90
C SER A 166 -7.26 -1.92 8.12
N LEU A 167 -8.47 -1.85 8.68
CA LEU A 167 -9.65 -2.44 8.06
C LEU A 167 -9.90 -1.87 6.64
N GLU A 168 -9.84 -0.55 6.50
CA GLU A 168 -10.19 0.13 5.25
C GLU A 168 -9.15 -0.08 4.14
N ALA A 169 -7.85 0.02 4.46
CA ALA A 169 -6.81 0.03 3.44
C ALA A 169 -6.12 -1.32 3.21
N THR A 170 -5.99 -2.13 4.26
CA THR A 170 -5.22 -3.39 4.19
C THR A 170 -6.02 -4.63 4.55
N LEU A 171 -7.36 -4.53 4.65
CA LEU A 171 -8.24 -5.65 4.95
C LEU A 171 -7.92 -6.33 6.28
N ASP A 172 -7.49 -5.52 7.25
CA ASP A 172 -7.10 -5.96 8.60
C ASP A 172 -6.04 -7.07 8.65
N VAL A 173 -5.25 -7.18 7.56
CA VAL A 173 -4.03 -7.97 7.50
C VAL A 173 -2.83 -7.04 7.27
N PRO A 174 -1.60 -7.43 7.67
CA PRO A 174 -0.38 -6.72 7.29
C PRO A 174 -0.30 -6.59 5.76
N GLY A 175 -0.34 -5.36 5.27
CA GLY A 175 -0.53 -5.10 3.85
C GLY A 175 0.06 -3.80 3.33
N LEU A 176 0.15 -3.70 2.02
CA LEU A 176 0.61 -2.50 1.33
C LEU A 176 -0.42 -1.37 1.44
N LEU A 177 0.05 -0.13 1.46
CA LEU A 177 -0.78 1.06 1.67
C LEU A 177 -0.50 2.10 0.58
N LEU A 178 -1.55 2.55 -0.11
CA LEU A 178 -1.52 3.68 -1.03
C LEU A 178 -2.68 4.61 -0.72
N ARG A 179 -2.36 5.86 -0.40
CA ARG A 179 -3.35 6.89 -0.05
C ARG A 179 -3.19 8.12 -0.94
N SER A 180 -4.33 8.74 -1.21
CA SER A 180 -4.44 10.08 -1.77
C SER A 180 -4.82 11.05 -0.65
N GLU A 181 -3.97 12.03 -0.37
CA GLU A 181 -4.12 12.93 0.77
C GLU A 181 -3.94 14.39 0.37
N ALA A 182 -4.68 15.28 1.03
CA ALA A 182 -4.49 16.71 0.89
C ALA A 182 -3.18 17.15 1.57
N VAL A 183 -2.34 17.89 0.85
CA VAL A 183 -1.01 18.29 1.32
C VAL A 183 -0.78 19.77 1.08
N VAL A 184 -0.15 20.47 2.04
CA VAL A 184 0.28 21.87 1.89
C VAL A 184 1.72 21.97 1.39
N GLY A 185 2.16 23.18 1.02
CA GLY A 185 3.45 23.42 0.37
C GLY A 185 4.73 22.96 1.11
N ASP A 186 4.65 22.59 2.39
CA ASP A 186 5.78 22.01 3.15
C ASP A 186 5.76 20.46 3.20
N GLY A 187 4.76 19.82 2.61
CA GLY A 187 4.56 18.36 2.62
C GLY A 187 3.68 17.83 3.75
N ARG A 188 3.18 18.67 4.69
CA ARG A 188 2.25 18.23 5.73
C ARG A 188 0.91 17.78 5.14
N THR A 189 0.45 16.62 5.60
CA THR A 189 -0.89 16.09 5.34
C THR A 189 -1.93 16.81 6.18
N LEU A 190 -3.06 17.19 5.58
CA LEU A 190 -4.19 17.80 6.28
C LEU A 190 -5.18 16.73 6.75
N ARG A 191 -4.91 16.14 7.91
CA ARG A 191 -5.72 15.03 8.45
C ARG A 191 -7.22 15.31 8.55
N GLN A 192 -7.60 16.57 8.81
CA GLN A 192 -9.01 16.98 8.90
C GLN A 192 -9.78 16.83 7.58
N LEU A 193 -9.09 16.77 6.43
CA LEU A 193 -9.70 16.54 5.12
C LEU A 193 -9.78 15.05 4.76
N GLY A 194 -9.31 14.17 5.65
CA GLY A 194 -9.29 12.72 5.42
C GLY A 194 -8.28 12.30 4.36
N PHE A 195 -8.48 11.07 3.87
CA PHE A 195 -7.72 10.46 2.78
C PHE A 195 -8.62 9.50 2.01
N ASP A 196 -8.26 9.24 0.76
CA ASP A 196 -8.84 8.14 -0.03
C ASP A 196 -7.83 6.99 -0.14
N VAL A 197 -8.31 5.75 0.01
CA VAL A 197 -7.52 4.56 -0.36
C VAL A 197 -7.55 4.42 -1.87
N VAL A 198 -6.38 4.34 -2.48
CA VAL A 198 -6.25 4.32 -3.93
C VAL A 198 -6.19 2.89 -4.44
N ASP A 199 -7.13 2.57 -5.32
CA ASP A 199 -7.08 1.43 -6.22
C ASP A 199 -7.84 1.77 -7.52
N HIS A 200 -7.96 0.82 -8.44
CA HIS A 200 -8.63 1.03 -9.72
C HIS A 200 -10.12 1.47 -9.64
N ARG A 201 -10.81 1.30 -8.50
CA ARG A 201 -12.22 1.70 -8.29
C ARG A 201 -12.37 3.16 -7.87
N LEU A 202 -11.29 3.80 -7.44
CA LEU A 202 -11.31 5.21 -7.08
C LEU A 202 -11.26 6.06 -8.36
N PRO A 203 -12.15 7.04 -8.60
CA PRO A 203 -12.05 7.90 -9.77
C PRO A 203 -10.72 8.65 -9.84
N PHE A 204 -10.15 8.81 -11.04
CA PHE A 204 -8.85 9.48 -11.23
C PHE A 204 -8.79 10.86 -10.58
N GLU A 205 -9.88 11.62 -10.60
CA GLU A 205 -10.01 12.95 -10.00
C GLU A 205 -9.65 12.99 -8.51
N LYS A 206 -9.77 11.86 -7.81
CA LYS A 206 -9.45 11.71 -6.39
C LYS A 206 -8.09 11.08 -6.13
N ARG A 207 -7.40 10.57 -7.16
CA ARG A 207 -6.16 9.80 -6.97
C ARG A 207 -4.95 10.71 -6.73
N TRP A 208 -3.98 10.16 -6.00
CA TRP A 208 -2.58 10.60 -5.96
C TRP A 208 -2.26 11.96 -5.31
N GLY A 209 -3.14 12.46 -4.44
CA GLY A 209 -2.81 13.59 -3.56
C GLY A 209 -1.60 13.27 -2.69
N GLY A 210 -0.60 14.16 -2.70
CA GLY A 210 0.67 13.94 -2.00
C GLY A 210 1.75 13.21 -2.81
N TRP A 211 1.48 12.89 -4.07
CA TRP A 211 2.40 12.22 -4.99
C TRP A 211 2.82 13.15 -6.12
N TYR A 212 4.09 13.04 -6.49
CA TYR A 212 4.56 13.58 -7.76
C TYR A 212 4.27 12.56 -8.86
N VAL A 213 3.71 13.01 -9.97
CA VAL A 213 3.41 12.14 -11.12
C VAL A 213 3.83 12.82 -12.42
N THR A 214 4.51 12.07 -13.28
CA THR A 214 4.90 12.46 -14.63
C THR A 214 4.07 11.72 -15.67
N GLY A 215 3.71 12.38 -16.77
CA GLY A 215 2.86 11.80 -17.81
C GLY A 215 2.54 12.78 -18.94
N ARG A 216 3.51 13.05 -19.82
CA ARG A 216 3.47 14.11 -20.86
C ARG A 216 2.15 14.26 -21.64
N SER A 217 1.37 13.19 -21.81
CA SER A 217 0.12 13.17 -22.60
C SER A 217 -1.12 12.76 -21.81
N VAL A 218 -1.07 12.82 -20.48
CA VAL A 218 -2.18 12.40 -19.61
C VAL A 218 -3.10 13.58 -19.33
N ALA A 219 -4.22 13.62 -20.05
CA ALA A 219 -5.24 14.66 -19.92
C ALA A 219 -6.29 14.37 -18.84
N VAL A 220 -6.14 13.27 -18.08
CA VAL A 220 -7.08 12.90 -17.02
C VAL A 220 -6.78 13.73 -15.76
N PRO A 221 -7.77 14.44 -15.18
CA PRO A 221 -7.56 15.18 -13.94
C PRO A 221 -7.32 14.24 -12.74
N SER A 222 -6.44 14.65 -11.83
CA SER A 222 -6.15 13.97 -10.56
C SER A 222 -5.66 14.94 -9.49
N LEU A 223 -5.42 14.47 -8.27
CA LEU A 223 -4.80 15.25 -7.20
C LEU A 223 -3.26 15.15 -7.21
N ALA A 224 -2.68 14.45 -8.19
CA ALA A 224 -1.23 14.41 -8.37
C ALA A 224 -0.63 15.80 -8.55
N ASN A 225 0.56 16.02 -7.99
CA ASN A 225 1.29 17.29 -8.04
C ASN A 225 0.56 18.50 -7.42
N VAL A 226 -0.63 18.33 -6.84
CA VAL A 226 -1.41 19.42 -6.22
C VAL A 226 -0.95 19.63 -4.79
N MET A 227 -0.69 20.89 -4.43
CA MET A 227 -0.47 21.33 -3.06
C MET A 227 -1.39 22.50 -2.75
N LEU A 228 -1.95 22.50 -1.54
CA LEU A 228 -2.79 23.58 -1.06
C LEU A 228 -1.93 24.73 -0.53
N HIS A 229 -2.36 25.95 -0.82
CA HIS A 229 -1.75 27.16 -0.29
C HIS A 229 -2.35 27.50 1.07
N GLU A 230 -1.52 27.97 2.00
CA GLU A 230 -1.99 28.49 3.28
C GLU A 230 -2.41 29.97 3.13
N PRO A 231 -3.49 30.42 3.81
CA PRO A 231 -4.36 29.63 4.69
C PRO A 231 -5.28 28.68 3.90
N VAL A 232 -5.50 27.48 4.45
CA VAL A 232 -6.34 26.46 3.80
C VAL A 232 -7.80 26.69 4.15
N ASP A 233 -8.65 26.79 3.13
CA ASP A 233 -10.09 26.67 3.25
C ASP A 233 -10.47 25.19 3.31
N VAL A 234 -10.98 24.73 4.46
CA VAL A 234 -11.34 23.32 4.68
C VAL A 234 -12.66 22.93 4.04
N ASP A 235 -13.49 23.91 3.67
CA ASP A 235 -14.78 23.70 3.02
C ASP A 235 -14.64 23.73 1.49
N ALA A 236 -13.51 24.23 0.97
CA ALA A 236 -13.22 24.25 -0.45
C ALA A 236 -12.73 22.87 -0.94
N PRO A 237 -13.34 22.31 -1.99
CA PRO A 237 -12.87 21.05 -2.56
C PRO A 237 -11.48 21.24 -3.20
N MET A 238 -10.62 20.23 -3.06
CA MET A 238 -9.39 20.17 -3.84
C MET A 238 -9.75 20.15 -5.32
N THR A 239 -9.08 20.97 -6.12
CA THR A 239 -9.29 21.03 -7.57
C THR A 239 -8.35 20.05 -8.27
N PRO A 240 -8.85 18.97 -8.89
CA PRO A 240 -8.02 18.05 -9.66
C PRO A 240 -7.44 18.74 -10.90
N GLN A 241 -6.22 18.36 -11.28
CA GLN A 241 -5.50 18.93 -12.40
C GLN A 241 -5.01 17.84 -13.35
N THR A 242 -4.88 18.17 -14.63
CA THR A 242 -4.21 17.28 -15.59
C THR A 242 -2.74 17.13 -15.24
N ILE A 243 -2.08 16.09 -15.78
CA ILE A 243 -0.68 15.77 -15.44
C ILE A 243 0.24 16.07 -16.65
N PRO A 244 0.46 17.33 -17.08
CA PRO A 244 1.29 17.63 -18.25
C PRO A 244 2.80 17.62 -17.93
N LEU A 245 3.23 16.90 -16.87
CA LEU A 245 4.60 16.96 -16.38
C LEU A 245 5.48 15.94 -17.09
N ALA A 246 6.47 16.42 -17.86
CA ALA A 246 7.37 15.56 -18.63
C ALA A 246 8.46 14.90 -17.76
N SER A 247 8.93 15.58 -16.72
CA SER A 247 9.92 15.09 -15.74
C SER A 247 9.75 15.86 -14.43
N LEU A 248 10.37 15.39 -13.35
CA LEU A 248 10.38 16.05 -12.05
C LEU A 248 11.45 17.15 -11.94
N GLU A 249 12.13 17.48 -13.03
CA GLU A 249 13.10 18.58 -13.07
C GLU A 249 12.42 19.90 -12.68
N GLY A 250 13.10 20.69 -11.85
CA GLY A 250 12.55 21.94 -11.30
C GLY A 250 11.56 21.74 -10.14
N LYS A 251 11.17 20.51 -9.79
CA LYS A 251 10.44 20.22 -8.53
C LYS A 251 11.40 20.01 -7.36
N PHE A 252 12.51 19.30 -7.61
CA PHE A 252 13.60 19.05 -6.67
C PHE A 252 14.88 18.68 -7.43
N GLU A 253 15.97 18.45 -6.70
CA GLU A 253 17.26 17.99 -7.28
C GLU A 253 17.19 16.52 -7.72
N THR A 254 16.71 16.29 -8.95
CA THR A 254 16.53 14.95 -9.53
C THR A 254 17.83 14.18 -9.72
N SER A 255 18.95 14.88 -9.86
CA SER A 255 20.29 14.28 -9.96
C SER A 255 20.71 13.48 -8.72
N ALA A 256 20.04 13.71 -7.58
CA ALA A 256 20.25 12.96 -6.34
C ALA A 256 19.38 11.69 -6.23
N TYR A 257 18.58 11.38 -7.26
CA TYR A 257 17.68 10.22 -7.33
C TYR A 257 18.06 9.32 -8.50
N LEU A 258 17.47 8.11 -8.56
CA LEU A 258 17.82 7.12 -9.58
C LEU A 258 17.11 7.37 -10.92
N SER A 259 16.00 8.10 -10.89
CA SER A 259 15.22 8.51 -12.06
C SER A 259 14.66 9.93 -11.87
N PRO A 260 14.53 10.75 -12.92
CA PRO A 260 13.82 12.03 -12.86
C PRO A 260 12.30 11.87 -13.06
N TYR A 261 11.77 10.63 -13.06
CA TYR A 261 10.37 10.33 -13.37
C TYR A 261 9.64 9.69 -12.18
N SER A 262 8.32 9.79 -12.23
CA SER A 262 7.36 9.08 -11.38
C SER A 262 6.15 8.79 -12.26
N ASP A 263 6.30 7.81 -13.14
CA ASP A 263 5.43 7.65 -14.31
C ASP A 263 4.02 7.20 -13.95
N VAL A 264 3.02 7.80 -14.60
CA VAL A 264 1.60 7.49 -14.35
C VAL A 264 1.28 6.01 -14.56
N ALA A 265 1.91 5.35 -15.54
CA ALA A 265 1.62 3.95 -15.84
C ALA A 265 2.20 3.05 -14.77
N ALA A 266 3.41 3.35 -14.28
CA ALA A 266 3.98 2.68 -13.11
C ALA A 266 3.09 2.86 -11.88
N LEU A 267 2.58 4.07 -11.66
CA LEU A 267 1.69 4.35 -10.52
C LEU A 267 0.36 3.59 -10.63
N MET A 268 -0.25 3.52 -11.81
CA MET A 268 -1.48 2.73 -12.02
C MET A 268 -1.27 1.23 -11.80
N VAL A 269 -0.14 0.67 -12.26
CA VAL A 269 0.21 -0.72 -11.96
C VAL A 269 0.36 -0.92 -10.46
N PHE A 270 1.05 0.02 -9.80
CA PHE A 270 1.25 -0.03 -8.35
C PHE A 270 -0.08 0.06 -7.57
N ASP A 271 -1.01 0.95 -7.96
CA ASP A 271 -2.35 1.07 -7.38
C ASP A 271 -3.07 -0.28 -7.35
N HIS A 272 -3.08 -0.98 -8.50
CA HIS A 272 -3.72 -2.28 -8.62
C HIS A 272 -2.99 -3.35 -7.81
N GLN A 273 -1.66 -3.39 -7.90
CA GLN A 273 -0.84 -4.37 -7.18
C GLN A 273 -0.99 -4.28 -5.66
N VAL A 274 -1.09 -3.06 -5.11
CA VAL A 274 -1.25 -2.83 -3.66
C VAL A 274 -2.49 -3.55 -3.12
N ARG A 275 -3.65 -3.30 -3.72
CA ARG A 275 -4.90 -3.91 -3.24
C ARG A 275 -4.97 -5.40 -3.58
N MET A 276 -4.49 -5.82 -4.74
CA MET A 276 -4.44 -7.25 -5.10
C MET A 276 -3.57 -8.04 -4.12
N THR A 277 -2.41 -7.50 -3.73
CA THR A 277 -1.51 -8.13 -2.76
C THR A 277 -2.20 -8.33 -1.42
N ASN A 278 -2.92 -7.31 -0.94
CA ASN A 278 -3.67 -7.39 0.33
C ASN A 278 -4.79 -8.45 0.26
N LEU A 279 -5.51 -8.51 -0.86
CA LEU A 279 -6.55 -9.53 -1.10
C LEU A 279 -5.99 -10.95 -1.11
N LEU A 280 -4.85 -11.16 -1.79
CA LEU A 280 -4.18 -12.47 -1.81
C LEU A 280 -3.67 -12.88 -0.43
N ALA A 281 -3.12 -11.94 0.34
CA ALA A 281 -2.69 -12.20 1.72
C ALA A 281 -3.89 -12.62 2.60
N ARG A 282 -4.98 -11.86 2.56
CA ARG A 282 -6.23 -12.19 3.28
C ARG A 282 -6.77 -13.55 2.85
N MET A 283 -6.90 -13.81 1.55
CA MET A 283 -7.37 -15.09 1.02
C MET A 283 -6.49 -16.25 1.50
N SER A 284 -5.17 -16.09 1.51
CA SER A 284 -4.23 -17.10 2.01
C SER A 284 -4.48 -17.41 3.48
N TRP A 285 -4.71 -16.39 4.32
CA TRP A 285 -5.00 -16.58 5.74
C TRP A 285 -6.36 -17.25 5.96
N GLU A 286 -7.41 -16.80 5.27
CA GLU A 286 -8.74 -17.39 5.36
C GLU A 286 -8.78 -18.85 4.87
N ALA A 287 -8.08 -19.15 3.78
CA ALA A 287 -7.94 -20.51 3.28
C ALA A 287 -7.26 -21.44 4.29
N ARG A 288 -6.22 -20.97 4.99
CA ARG A 288 -5.57 -21.74 6.06
C ARG A 288 -6.46 -21.93 7.28
N ALA A 289 -7.22 -20.90 7.65
CA ALA A 289 -8.16 -20.95 8.77
C ALA A 289 -9.31 -21.96 8.50
N ALA A 290 -9.74 -22.00 7.24
CA ALA A 290 -10.81 -22.87 6.78
C ALA A 290 -10.36 -24.31 6.49
N ALA A 291 -9.07 -24.56 6.25
CA ALA A 291 -8.56 -25.81 5.67
C ALA A 291 -8.99 -27.10 6.40
N ALA A 292 -9.16 -27.07 7.73
CA ALA A 292 -9.58 -28.21 8.53
C ALA A 292 -11.11 -28.29 8.77
N LYS A 293 -11.88 -27.33 8.27
CA LYS A 293 -13.33 -27.20 8.51
C LYS A 293 -14.13 -27.94 7.42
N PRO A 294 -15.19 -28.70 7.75
CA PRO A 294 -15.99 -29.45 6.77
C PRO A 294 -16.63 -28.60 5.66
N ASP A 295 -16.85 -27.31 5.94
CA ASP A 295 -17.46 -26.32 5.07
C ASP A 295 -16.45 -25.33 4.47
N ALA A 296 -15.16 -25.70 4.41
CA ALA A 296 -14.07 -24.83 3.98
C ALA A 296 -14.34 -24.03 2.70
N ALA A 297 -14.90 -24.68 1.67
CA ALA A 297 -15.21 -24.04 0.39
C ALA A 297 -16.26 -22.93 0.53
N ALA A 298 -17.28 -23.14 1.38
CA ALA A 298 -18.30 -22.13 1.64
C ALA A 298 -17.74 -20.96 2.46
N LEU A 299 -16.81 -21.23 3.39
CA LEU A 299 -16.18 -20.20 4.22
C LEU A 299 -15.31 -19.23 3.42
N ILE A 300 -14.68 -19.68 2.33
CA ILE A 300 -13.77 -18.85 1.52
C ILE A 300 -14.40 -18.33 0.21
N ASP A 301 -15.64 -18.72 -0.12
CA ASP A 301 -16.28 -18.35 -1.39
C ASP A 301 -16.34 -16.83 -1.57
N ALA A 302 -16.64 -16.08 -0.50
CA ALA A 302 -16.71 -14.63 -0.56
C ALA A 302 -15.36 -13.97 -0.87
N VAL A 303 -14.28 -14.34 -0.18
CA VAL A 303 -12.95 -13.78 -0.44
C VAL A 303 -12.41 -14.23 -1.80
N ALA A 304 -12.72 -15.46 -2.23
CA ALA A 304 -12.33 -15.95 -3.55
C ALA A 304 -13.01 -15.16 -4.67
N ARG A 305 -14.31 -14.84 -4.52
CA ARG A 305 -15.02 -13.95 -5.46
C ARG A 305 -14.40 -12.57 -5.49
N GLU A 306 -14.15 -11.95 -4.33
CA GLU A 306 -13.55 -10.62 -4.25
C GLU A 306 -12.18 -10.57 -4.96
N VAL A 307 -11.35 -11.59 -4.77
CA VAL A 307 -10.05 -11.75 -5.47
C VAL A 307 -10.22 -11.82 -6.99
N VAL A 308 -11.16 -12.63 -7.48
CA VAL A 308 -11.40 -12.79 -8.91
C VAL A 308 -12.00 -11.53 -9.52
N ASP A 309 -13.01 -10.94 -8.88
CA ASP A 309 -13.66 -9.72 -9.34
C ASP A 309 -12.65 -8.56 -9.43
N TYR A 310 -11.80 -8.42 -8.41
CA TYR A 310 -10.73 -7.42 -8.40
C TYR A 310 -9.71 -7.66 -9.53
N MET A 311 -9.31 -8.91 -9.76
CA MET A 311 -8.39 -9.27 -10.86
C MET A 311 -8.98 -8.97 -12.25
N LEU A 312 -10.31 -9.03 -12.38
CA LEU A 312 -11.04 -8.76 -13.62
C LEU A 312 -11.42 -7.28 -13.79
N PHE A 313 -10.90 -6.38 -12.94
CA PHE A 313 -11.20 -4.95 -12.99
C PHE A 313 -12.70 -4.64 -12.81
N ILE A 314 -13.42 -5.48 -12.08
CA ILE A 314 -14.80 -5.18 -11.69
C ILE A 314 -14.81 -3.90 -10.85
N ASP A 315 -15.78 -3.02 -11.15
CA ASP A 315 -15.95 -1.70 -10.56
C ASP A 315 -14.80 -0.71 -10.81
N GLU A 316 -13.92 -0.97 -11.79
CA GLU A 316 -12.94 0.03 -12.22
C GLU A 316 -13.64 1.35 -12.57
N ALA A 317 -13.16 2.45 -11.98
CA ALA A 317 -13.72 3.75 -12.23
C ALA A 317 -13.48 4.17 -13.69
N PRO A 318 -14.49 4.79 -14.33
CA PRO A 318 -14.39 5.22 -15.73
C PRO A 318 -13.35 6.32 -15.97
#